data_AF-D0W9T5-F1
#
_entry.id   AF-D0W9T5-F1
#
_cell.length_a   1.000
_cell.length_b   1.000
_cell.length_c   1.000
_cell.angle_alpha   90.00
_cell.angle_beta   90.00
_cell.angle_gamma   90.00
#
_symmetry.space_group_name_H-M   'P 1'
#
loop_
_entity.id
_entity.type
_entity.pdbx_description
1 polymer ?
#
loop_
_entity_poly.entity_id
_entity_poly.type
_entity_poly.pdbx_seq_one_letter_code
_entity_poly.pdbx_strand_id
1 'polypeptide(L)'
;MQTLDGEMAGGNKPIKSLPNSAAEKRKQNFEKFNSNWSSASFDSVHKTLTPNAPCILSPDKVKTRYTSLDGKITIIKDNENNYFRIHDNSRKQYLDSNGNVVKTGNLQGKQAKDYLQQQTHIRNLDK
;
A
#
# COMPACT_ATOMS: atom_id res chain seq x y z
N MET A 1 62.34 -2.47 14.90
CA MET A 1 61.05 -3.13 15.21
C MET A 1 60.16 -2.86 14.01
N GLN A 2 59.96 -3.82 13.08
CA GLN A 2 58.77 -4.71 13.02
C GLN A 2 57.47 -3.88 13.17
N THR A 3 56.57 -3.77 12.19
CA THR A 3 55.86 -4.75 11.33
C THR A 3 54.89 -3.94 10.43
N LEU A 4 54.22 -4.37 9.36
CA LEU A 4 54.10 -5.57 8.52
C LEU A 4 53.21 -5.09 7.35
N ASP A 5 53.44 -5.64 6.16
CA ASP A 5 52.52 -5.56 5.02
C ASP A 5 51.16 -6.20 5.36
N GLY A 6 50.10 -5.69 4.73
CA GLY A 6 48.77 -6.26 4.79
C GLY A 6 47.90 -5.78 3.62
N GLU A 7 48.01 -6.45 2.48
CA GLU A 7 46.92 -6.51 1.50
C GLU A 7 45.66 -7.03 2.19
N MET A 8 44.49 -6.41 1.95
CA MET A 8 43.22 -7.13 1.82
C MET A 8 42.25 -6.34 0.94
N ALA A 9 42.03 -6.85 -0.27
CA ALA A 9 40.90 -6.50 -1.11
C ALA A 9 39.57 -6.77 -0.37
N GLY A 10 38.69 -5.76 -0.32
CA GLY A 10 37.34 -5.89 0.25
C GLY A 10 36.34 -5.20 -0.65
N GLY A 11 35.65 -5.98 -1.47
CA GLY A 11 34.77 -5.52 -2.56
C GLY A 11 33.81 -4.41 -2.17
N ASN A 12 33.81 -3.38 -3.01
CA ASN A 12 32.87 -2.27 -2.99
C ASN A 12 31.47 -2.82 -3.33
N LYS A 13 30.78 -3.41 -2.36
CA LYS A 13 29.35 -3.71 -2.49
C LYS A 13 28.64 -2.36 -2.62
N PRO A 14 27.83 -2.11 -3.66
CA PRO A 14 27.11 -0.86 -3.76
C PRO A 14 26.25 -0.70 -2.51
N ILE A 15 26.54 0.33 -1.74
CA ILE A 15 25.72 0.77 -0.62
C ILE A 15 24.35 1.06 -1.24
N LYS A 16 23.35 0.21 -0.98
CA LYS A 16 21.97 0.52 -1.32
C LYS A 16 21.66 1.86 -0.66
N SER A 17 21.55 2.93 -1.46
CA SER A 17 21.20 4.24 -0.97
C SER A 17 19.89 4.10 -0.20
N LEU A 18 19.93 4.45 1.08
CA LEU A 18 18.71 4.57 1.87
C LEU A 18 17.86 5.64 1.18
N PRO A 19 16.55 5.42 0.94
CA PRO A 19 15.67 6.47 0.43
C PRO A 19 15.71 7.66 1.39
N ASN A 20 16.13 8.81 0.89
CA ASN A 20 16.41 10.02 1.66
C ASN A 20 15.12 10.78 2.01
N SER A 21 13.99 10.50 1.35
CA SER A 21 12.68 11.11 1.65
C SER A 21 11.56 10.09 1.94
N ALA A 22 10.51 10.53 2.64
CA ALA A 22 9.33 9.72 2.92
C ALA A 22 8.57 9.31 1.64
N ALA A 23 8.56 10.17 0.62
CA ALA A 23 7.97 9.89 -0.69
C ALA A 23 8.74 8.77 -1.42
N GLU A 24 10.08 8.81 -1.42
CA GLU A 24 10.91 7.75 -2.01
C GLU A 24 10.68 6.40 -1.33
N LYS A 25 10.55 6.37 0.01
CA LYS A 25 10.20 5.14 0.76
C LYS A 25 8.86 4.57 0.32
N ARG A 26 7.84 5.41 0.13
CA ARG A 26 6.52 4.97 -0.35
C ARG A 26 6.59 4.44 -1.78
N LYS A 27 7.30 5.14 -2.67
CA LYS A 27 7.52 4.70 -4.06
C LYS A 27 8.25 3.35 -4.13
N GLN A 28 9.35 3.18 -3.40
CA GLN A 28 10.09 1.91 -3.36
C GLN A 28 9.22 0.75 -2.84
N ASN A 29 8.40 0.99 -1.81
CA ASN A 29 7.47 -0.03 -1.32
C ASN A 29 6.39 -0.35 -2.36
N PHE A 30 5.84 0.66 -3.04
CA PHE A 30 4.90 0.45 -4.12
C PHE A 30 5.52 -0.40 -5.23
N GLU A 31 6.68 -0.03 -5.76
CA GLU A 31 7.38 -0.76 -6.84
C GLU A 31 7.69 -2.21 -6.43
N LYS A 32 8.07 -2.43 -5.17
CA LYS A 32 8.39 -3.76 -4.65
C LYS A 32 7.18 -4.71 -4.56
N PHE A 33 6.01 -4.19 -4.21
CA PHE A 33 4.87 -5.04 -3.83
C PHE A 33 3.69 -5.01 -4.81
N ASN A 34 3.53 -3.96 -5.62
CA ASN A 34 2.32 -3.73 -6.42
C ASN A 34 1.97 -4.86 -7.39
N SER A 35 2.96 -5.61 -7.88
CA SER A 35 2.74 -6.70 -8.83
C SER A 35 1.96 -7.87 -8.23
N ASN A 36 1.98 -8.01 -6.89
CA ASN A 36 1.26 -9.05 -6.17
C ASN A 36 -0.08 -8.57 -5.60
N TRP A 37 -0.42 -7.30 -5.82
CA TRP A 37 -1.65 -6.73 -5.29
C TRP A 37 -2.83 -7.07 -6.20
N SER A 38 -4.01 -7.19 -5.58
CA SER A 38 -5.28 -7.17 -6.31
C SER A 38 -5.40 -5.89 -7.13
N SER A 39 -6.28 -5.91 -8.14
CA SER A 39 -6.49 -4.74 -9.00
C SER A 39 -7.96 -4.51 -9.29
N ALA A 40 -8.37 -3.24 -9.32
CA ALA A 40 -9.71 -2.82 -9.70
C ALA A 40 -9.72 -1.36 -10.18
N SER A 41 -10.81 -0.97 -10.84
CA SER A 41 -11.11 0.44 -11.14
C SER A 41 -11.53 1.16 -9.86
N PHE A 42 -10.86 2.27 -9.52
CA PHE A 42 -11.28 3.12 -8.42
C PHE A 42 -12.67 3.70 -8.68
N ASP A 43 -12.96 4.18 -9.88
CA ASP A 43 -14.24 4.80 -10.24
C ASP A 43 -15.41 3.82 -10.05
N SER A 44 -15.24 2.57 -10.47
CA SER A 44 -16.25 1.52 -10.28
C SER A 44 -16.51 1.22 -8.79
N VAL A 45 -15.42 1.07 -8.00
CA VAL A 45 -15.51 0.81 -6.55
C VAL A 45 -16.13 2.00 -5.83
N HIS A 46 -15.71 3.23 -6.14
CA HIS A 46 -16.19 4.45 -5.53
C HIS A 46 -17.69 4.65 -5.79
N LYS A 47 -18.13 4.46 -7.04
CA LYS A 47 -19.55 4.52 -7.42
C LYS A 47 -20.41 3.51 -6.66
N THR A 48 -19.85 2.34 -6.36
CA THR A 48 -20.59 1.24 -5.69
C THR A 48 -20.61 1.42 -4.17
N LEU A 49 -19.45 1.66 -3.55
CA LEU A 49 -19.30 1.60 -2.10
C LEU A 49 -19.44 2.95 -1.39
N THR A 50 -19.11 4.04 -2.08
CA THR A 50 -19.13 5.38 -1.49
C THR A 50 -19.72 6.41 -2.49
N PRO A 51 -20.90 6.15 -3.07
CA PRO A 51 -21.49 7.06 -4.04
C PRO A 51 -21.69 8.45 -3.42
N ASN A 52 -21.36 9.49 -4.18
CA ASN A 52 -21.49 10.91 -3.77
C ASN A 52 -20.67 11.29 -2.53
N ALA A 53 -19.75 10.44 -2.08
CA ALA A 53 -18.92 10.75 -0.93
C ALA A 53 -18.03 11.97 -1.21
N PRO A 54 -17.90 12.91 -0.27
CA PRO A 54 -17.02 14.05 -0.43
C PRO A 54 -15.56 13.58 -0.52
N CYS A 55 -14.79 14.28 -1.34
CA CYS A 55 -13.35 14.09 -1.49
C CYS A 55 -12.62 14.92 -0.44
N ILE A 56 -11.97 14.25 0.53
CA ILE A 56 -11.21 14.91 1.60
C ILE A 56 -9.71 14.63 1.42
N LEU A 57 -8.97 15.65 1.02
CA LEU A 57 -7.52 15.60 0.87
C LEU A 57 -6.83 15.63 2.24
N SER A 58 -5.81 14.80 2.46
CA SER A 58 -5.00 14.85 3.68
C SER A 58 -4.17 16.14 3.74
N PRO A 59 -3.78 16.64 4.93
CA PRO A 59 -2.97 17.86 5.07
C PRO A 59 -1.63 17.80 4.31
N ASP A 60 -1.02 16.62 4.23
CA ASP A 60 0.21 16.35 3.47
C ASP A 60 -0.03 16.10 1.97
N LYS A 61 -1.29 16.11 1.53
CA LYS A 61 -1.77 15.86 0.16
C LYS A 61 -1.44 14.47 -0.41
N VAL A 62 -0.89 13.56 0.39
CA VAL A 62 -0.48 12.21 -0.05
C VAL A 62 -1.69 11.32 -0.30
N LYS A 63 -2.78 11.52 0.44
CA LYS A 63 -3.96 10.66 0.39
C LYS A 63 -5.23 11.46 0.19
N THR A 64 -6.18 10.85 -0.51
CA THR A 64 -7.54 11.37 -0.63
C THR A 64 -8.51 10.34 -0.04
N ARG A 65 -9.45 10.80 0.79
CA ARG A 65 -10.44 9.93 1.44
C ARG A 65 -11.84 10.21 0.90
N TYR A 66 -12.57 9.15 0.66
CA TYR A 66 -13.97 9.15 0.26
C TYR A 66 -14.74 8.31 1.27
N THR A 67 -15.48 8.94 2.16
CA THR A 67 -16.25 8.24 3.20
C THR A 67 -17.72 8.24 2.81
N SER A 68 -18.35 7.06 2.84
CA SER A 68 -19.79 6.91 2.57
C SER A 68 -20.61 7.83 3.48
N LEU A 69 -21.79 8.24 3.01
CA LEU A 69 -22.66 9.17 3.75
C LEU A 69 -23.08 8.64 5.13
N ASP A 70 -23.16 7.31 5.28
CA ASP A 70 -23.42 6.65 6.56
C ASP A 70 -22.17 6.42 7.42
N GLY A 71 -21.00 6.85 6.95
CA GLY A 71 -19.72 6.76 7.65
C GLY A 71 -19.12 5.36 7.72
N LYS A 72 -19.73 4.32 7.15
CA LYS A 72 -19.29 2.92 7.35
C LYS A 72 -18.10 2.52 6.50
N ILE A 73 -17.97 3.06 5.29
CA ILE A 73 -16.90 2.70 4.37
C ILE A 73 -16.07 3.94 4.05
N THR A 74 -14.75 3.82 4.10
CA THR A 74 -13.82 4.83 3.61
C THR A 74 -12.89 4.24 2.57
N ILE A 75 -12.91 4.78 1.36
CA ILE A 75 -11.89 4.52 0.34
C ILE A 75 -10.75 5.52 0.54
N ILE A 76 -9.52 5.01 0.61
CA ILE A 76 -8.29 5.79 0.79
C ILE A 76 -7.46 5.65 -0.48
N LYS A 77 -7.48 6.67 -1.33
CA LYS A 77 -6.69 6.73 -2.57
C LYS A 77 -5.32 7.32 -2.28
N ASP A 78 -4.27 6.68 -2.81
CA ASP A 78 -2.91 7.23 -2.82
C ASP A 78 -2.75 8.17 -4.02
N ASN A 79 -2.30 9.40 -3.76
CA ASN A 79 -2.12 10.43 -4.79
C ASN A 79 -0.72 10.39 -5.42
N GLU A 80 0.24 9.70 -4.81
CA GLU A 80 1.63 9.60 -5.29
C GLU A 80 1.89 8.30 -6.06
N ASN A 81 1.12 7.25 -5.77
CA ASN A 81 1.27 5.90 -6.30
C ASN A 81 -0.11 5.35 -6.68
N ASN A 82 -0.23 4.69 -7.84
CA ASN A 82 -1.53 4.34 -8.43
C ASN A 82 -2.25 3.16 -7.74
N TYR A 83 -2.68 3.33 -6.50
CA TYR A 83 -3.45 2.34 -5.73
C TYR A 83 -4.40 2.99 -4.73
N PHE A 84 -5.33 2.19 -4.21
CA PHE A 84 -6.22 2.58 -3.13
C PHE A 84 -6.47 1.41 -2.18
N ARG A 85 -7.13 1.70 -1.05
CA ARG A 85 -7.57 0.70 -0.06
C ARG A 85 -8.99 1.04 0.39
N ILE A 86 -9.74 0.03 0.81
CA ILE A 86 -11.11 0.18 1.30
C ILE A 86 -11.13 -0.22 2.77
N HIS A 87 -11.60 0.66 3.65
CA HIS A 87 -11.67 0.44 5.08
C HIS A 87 -13.12 0.40 5.55
N ASP A 88 -13.48 -0.67 6.27
CA ASP A 88 -14.74 -0.77 7.01
C ASP A 88 -14.55 -0.14 8.39
N ASN A 89 -15.17 1.02 8.60
CA ASN A 89 -15.11 1.77 9.84
C ASN A 89 -15.90 1.11 10.98
N SER A 90 -16.88 0.25 10.65
CA SER A 90 -17.66 -0.48 11.65
C SER A 90 -16.85 -1.65 12.20
N ARG A 91 -16.18 -2.39 11.31
CA ARG A 91 -15.37 -3.57 11.66
C ARG A 91 -13.90 -3.27 11.93
N LYS A 92 -13.45 -2.03 11.69
CA LYS A 92 -12.06 -1.56 11.86
C LYS A 92 -11.05 -2.40 11.08
N GLN A 93 -11.37 -2.74 9.84
CA GLN A 93 -10.51 -3.58 8.99
C GLN A 93 -10.58 -3.19 7.52
N TYR A 94 -9.59 -3.64 6.76
CA TYR A 94 -9.57 -3.43 5.31
C TYR A 94 -10.30 -4.54 4.56
N LEU A 95 -10.86 -4.18 3.41
CA LEU A 95 -11.66 -5.03 2.54
C LEU A 95 -10.93 -5.29 1.21
N ASP A 96 -11.38 -6.32 0.49
CA ASP A 96 -11.02 -6.53 -0.91
C ASP A 96 -11.72 -5.53 -1.84
N SER A 97 -11.38 -5.54 -3.13
CA SER A 97 -11.95 -4.65 -4.15
C SER A 97 -13.46 -4.75 -4.35
N ASN A 98 -14.09 -5.84 -3.87
CA ASN A 98 -15.53 -6.03 -3.93
C ASN A 98 -16.24 -5.57 -2.64
N GLY A 99 -15.49 -5.06 -1.65
CA GLY A 99 -16.03 -4.66 -0.36
C GLY A 99 -16.26 -5.84 0.60
N ASN A 100 -15.61 -6.98 0.38
CA ASN A 100 -15.71 -8.13 1.28
C ASN A 100 -14.55 -8.20 2.26
N VAL A 101 -14.79 -8.85 3.40
CA VAL A 101 -13.74 -9.17 4.37
C VAL A 101 -12.85 -10.25 3.79
N VAL A 102 -11.55 -9.99 3.76
CA VAL A 102 -10.57 -10.97 3.30
C VAL A 102 -10.40 -12.06 4.35
N LYS A 103 -10.68 -13.31 3.95
CA LYS A 103 -10.46 -14.49 4.79
C LYS A 103 -9.13 -15.13 4.41
N THR A 104 -8.27 -15.37 5.39
CA THR A 104 -6.94 -15.99 5.17
C THR A 104 -7.01 -17.51 5.03
N GLY A 105 -8.18 -18.13 5.28
CA GLY A 105 -8.33 -19.58 5.29
C GLY A 105 -7.37 -20.22 6.28
N ASN A 106 -6.58 -21.18 5.79
CA ASN A 106 -5.59 -21.92 6.60
C ASN A 106 -4.21 -21.22 6.68
N LEU A 107 -4.03 -20.06 6.04
CA LEU A 107 -2.76 -19.33 6.12
C LEU A 107 -2.54 -18.83 7.55
N GLN A 108 -1.28 -18.87 8.00
CA GLN A 108 -0.89 -18.44 9.35
C GLN A 108 0.31 -17.48 9.32
N GLY A 109 0.51 -16.77 10.43
CA GLY A 109 1.67 -15.90 10.67
C GLY A 109 1.94 -14.93 9.51
N LYS A 110 3.18 -14.95 9.01
CA LYS A 110 3.63 -14.04 7.93
C LYS A 110 2.85 -14.25 6.63
N GLN A 111 2.52 -15.49 6.27
CA GLN A 111 1.81 -15.79 5.02
C GLN A 111 0.40 -15.20 5.02
N ALA A 112 -0.32 -15.32 6.13
CA ALA A 112 -1.63 -14.71 6.31
C ALA A 112 -1.55 -13.18 6.19
N LYS A 113 -0.55 -12.56 6.83
CA LYS A 113 -0.34 -11.11 6.78
C LYS A 113 -0.04 -10.64 5.36
N ASP A 114 0.87 -11.30 4.66
CA ASP A 114 1.24 -10.93 3.29
C ASP A 114 0.05 -11.07 2.35
N TYR A 115 -0.72 -12.15 2.48
CA TYR A 115 -1.96 -12.36 1.73
C TYR A 115 -2.97 -11.24 1.96
N LEU A 116 -3.22 -10.85 3.22
CA LEU A 116 -4.10 -9.72 3.53
C LEU A 116 -3.61 -8.42 2.87
N GLN A 117 -2.30 -8.15 2.86
CA GLN A 117 -1.75 -6.97 2.19
C GLN A 117 -1.98 -7.02 0.69
N GLN A 118 -1.78 -8.18 0.06
CA GLN A 118 -2.01 -8.41 -1.37
C GLN A 118 -3.47 -8.19 -1.76
N GLN A 119 -4.42 -8.61 -0.93
CA GLN A 119 -5.85 -8.46 -1.23
C GLN A 119 -6.40 -7.06 -0.88
N THR A 120 -5.83 -6.36 0.09
CA THR A 120 -6.36 -5.07 0.59
C THR A 120 -5.62 -3.84 0.11
N HIS A 121 -4.47 -4.01 -0.55
CA HIS A 121 -3.92 -3.00 -1.44
C HIS A 121 -4.44 -3.30 -2.84
N ILE A 122 -5.10 -2.33 -3.44
CA ILE A 122 -5.78 -2.50 -4.72
C ILE A 122 -5.10 -1.56 -5.71
N ARG A 123 -4.36 -2.13 -6.67
CA ARG A 123 -3.78 -1.38 -7.77
C ARG A 123 -4.90 -0.81 -8.62
N ASN A 124 -4.86 0.51 -8.83
CA ASN A 124 -5.88 1.19 -9.60
C ASN A 124 -5.67 0.92 -11.10
N LEU A 125 -6.74 0.59 -11.80
CA LEU A 125 -6.75 0.35 -13.24
C LEU A 125 -7.23 1.55 -14.06
N ASP A 126 -7.76 2.58 -13.41
CA ASP A 126 -8.18 3.81 -14.08
C ASP A 126 -6.95 4.55 -14.61
N LYS A 127 -7.06 5.10 -15.82
CA LYS A 127 -6.00 5.79 -16.55
C LYS A 127 -6.17 7.30 -16.49
#